data_AF-A0A7C7FYT4-F1
#
_entry.id   AF-A0A7C7FYT4-F1
#
_cell.length_a   1.000
_cell.length_b   1.000
_cell.length_c   1.000
_cell.angle_alpha   90.00
_cell.angle_beta   90.00
_cell.angle_gamma   90.00
#
_symmetry.space_group_name_H-M   'P 1'
#
loop_
_entity.id
_entity.type
_entity.pdbx_description
1 polymer ?
#
loop_
_entity_poly.entity_id
_entity_poly.type
_entity_poly.pdbx_seq_one_letter_code
_entity_poly.pdbx_strand_id
1 'polypeptide(L)'
;MDIIELGAKSRLIVESDAFDFVFDSVKQSYQSAWSKTTPEEGNLRGKLYSSVIALEDVRRELVKFAQAGLNEELRREKDDE
;
A
#
# COMPACT_ATOMS: atom_id res chain seq x y z
N MET A 1 -13.34 7.96 -11.33
CA MET A 1 -12.18 7.22 -11.88
C MET A 1 -12.66 5.80 -12.11
N ASP A 2 -12.54 5.31 -13.35
CA ASP A 2 -12.89 3.92 -13.70
C ASP A 2 -11.96 2.94 -12.96
N ILE A 3 -12.41 1.70 -12.72
CA ILE A 3 -11.59 0.67 -12.05
C ILE A 3 -10.39 0.27 -12.90
N ILE A 4 -10.54 0.31 -14.23
CA ILE A 4 -9.43 0.12 -15.18
C ILE A 4 -8.41 1.26 -15.02
N GLU A 5 -8.86 2.51 -15.01
CA GLU A 5 -7.98 3.67 -14.87
C GLU A 5 -7.27 3.70 -13.51
N LEU A 6 -7.99 3.38 -12.43
CA LEU A 6 -7.42 3.25 -11.09
C LEU A 6 -6.39 2.10 -11.05
N GLY A 7 -6.75 0.93 -11.58
CA GLY A 7 -5.85 -0.22 -11.60
C GLY A 7 -4.59 0.00 -12.44
N ALA A 8 -4.69 0.68 -13.59
CA ALA A 8 -3.54 1.06 -14.39
C ALA A 8 -2.57 1.98 -13.62
N LYS A 9 -3.10 3.00 -12.93
CA LYS A 9 -2.29 3.89 -12.09
C LYS A 9 -1.69 3.15 -10.90
N SER A 10 -2.45 2.26 -10.27
CA SER A 10 -1.96 1.43 -9.16
C SER A 10 -0.87 0.46 -9.62
N ARG A 11 -0.97 -0.17 -10.80
CA ARG A 11 0.09 -1.01 -11.40
C ARG A 11 1.39 -0.25 -11.57
N LEU A 12 1.34 0.94 -12.18
CA LEU A 12 2.52 1.80 -12.35
C LEU A 12 3.23 2.10 -11.03
N ILE A 13 2.47 2.23 -9.93
CA ILE A 13 3.04 2.43 -8.60
C ILE A 13 3.65 1.13 -8.07
N VAL A 14 2.91 0.02 -8.08
CA VAL A 14 3.39 -1.24 -7.44
C VAL A 14 4.48 -1.96 -8.24
N GLU A 15 4.58 -1.72 -9.55
CA GLU A 15 5.64 -2.27 -10.43
C GLU A 15 6.92 -1.44 -10.40
N SER A 16 6.91 -0.27 -9.75
CA SER A 16 8.10 0.56 -9.59
C SER A 16 9.05 -0.05 -8.56
N ASP A 17 10.29 -0.33 -8.94
CA ASP A 17 11.35 -0.80 -8.02
C ASP A 17 11.56 0.15 -6.82
N ALA A 18 11.27 1.44 -7.02
CA ALA A 18 11.36 2.43 -5.95
C ALA A 18 10.24 2.31 -4.91
N PHE A 19 9.08 1.74 -5.28
CA PHE A 19 7.92 1.66 -4.39
C PHE A 19 8.20 0.82 -3.15
N ASP A 20 8.72 -0.40 -3.34
CA ASP A 20 9.06 -1.28 -2.23
C ASP A 20 10.16 -0.68 -1.35
N PHE A 21 11.20 -0.09 -1.96
CA PHE A 21 12.27 0.58 -1.24
C PHE A 21 11.76 1.76 -0.39
N VAL A 22 10.95 2.65 -0.97
CA VAL A 22 10.39 3.81 -0.26
C VAL A 22 9.44 3.35 0.83
N PHE A 23 8.59 2.37 0.55
CA PHE A 23 7.67 1.80 1.53
C PHE A 23 8.41 1.25 2.74
N ASP A 24 9.42 0.41 2.51
CA ASP A 24 10.21 -0.20 3.59
C ASP A 24 11.01 0.85 4.37
N SER A 25 11.54 1.88 3.70
CA SER A 25 12.23 3.00 4.35
C SER A 25 11.32 3.79 5.30
N VAL A 26 10.10 4.10 4.85
CA VAL A 26 9.11 4.81 5.68
C VAL A 26 8.66 3.92 6.84
N LYS A 27 8.35 2.65 6.58
CA LYS A 27 7.98 1.67 7.61
C LYS A 27 9.07 1.53 8.66
N GLN A 28 10.32 1.41 8.25
CA GLN A 28 11.47 1.31 9.16
C GLN A 28 11.62 2.57 10.03
N SER A 29 11.33 3.75 9.48
CA SER A 29 11.35 5.01 10.24
C SER A 29 10.33 5.02 11.38
N TYR A 30 9.09 4.56 11.11
CA TYR A 30 8.06 4.43 12.15
C TYR A 30 8.40 3.33 13.17
N GLN A 31 8.94 2.19 12.73
CA GLN A 31 9.36 1.11 13.62
C GLN A 31 10.52 1.55 14.53
N SER A 32 11.49 2.31 14.00
CA SER A 32 12.59 2.88 14.78
C SER A 32 12.12 3.94 15.78
N ALA A 33 11.14 4.77 15.41
CA ALA A 33 10.52 5.71 16.33
C ALA A 33 9.79 4.94 17.46
N TRP A 34 9.03 3.90 17.10
CA TRP A 34 8.31 3.07 18.07
C TRP A 34 9.25 2.33 19.02
N SER A 35 10.39 1.81 18.55
CA SER A 35 11.35 1.09 19.39
C SER A 35 12.03 1.98 20.42
N LYS A 36 12.00 3.30 20.23
CA LYS A 36 12.55 4.30 21.17
C LYS A 36 11.53 4.77 22.20
N THR A 37 10.26 4.38 22.08
CA THR A 37 9.21 4.72 23.05
C THR A 37 9.30 3.86 24.30
N THR A 38 8.82 4.39 25.43
CA THR A 38 8.68 3.64 26.68
C THR A 38 7.23 3.18 26.92
N PRO A 39 6.98 2.23 27.84
CA PRO A 39 5.62 1.80 28.17
C PRO A 39 4.71 2.91 28.70
N GLU A 40 5.28 3.90 29.40
CA GLU A 40 4.54 5.06 29.93
C GLU A 40 4.01 5.96 28.80
N GLU A 41 4.63 5.92 27.62
CA GLU A 41 4.23 6.65 26.42
C GLU A 41 3.18 5.88 25.59
N GLY A 42 2.29 5.13 26.26
CA GLY A 42 1.36 4.18 25.62
C GLY A 42 0.54 4.75 24.46
N ASN A 43 0.09 6.01 24.54
CA ASN A 43 -0.64 6.67 23.45
C ASN A 43 0.24 6.88 22.20
N LEU A 44 1.46 7.39 22.38
CA LEU A 44 2.40 7.59 21.28
C LEU A 44 2.80 6.26 20.65
N ARG A 45 3.11 5.27 21.49
CA ARG A 45 3.45 3.91 21.08
C ARG A 45 2.31 3.26 20.29
N GLY A 46 1.06 3.42 20.73
CA GLY A 46 -0.13 2.96 20.02
C GLY A 46 -0.27 3.63 18.64
N LYS A 47 -0.14 4.96 18.57
CA LYS A 47 -0.20 5.71 17.31
C LYS A 47 0.86 5.30 16.29
N LEU A 48 2.10 5.12 16.74
CA LEU A 48 3.21 4.69 15.87
C LEU A 48 2.98 3.26 15.35
N TYR A 49 2.49 2.36 16.20
CA TYR A 49 2.10 1.00 15.76
C TYR A 49 0.97 1.05 14.73
N SER A 50 -0.11 1.78 15.00
CA SER A 50 -1.22 1.93 14.06
C SER A 50 -0.80 2.58 12.75
N SER A 51 0.19 3.47 12.76
CA SER A 51 0.73 4.08 11.53
C SER A 51 1.43 3.06 10.65
N VAL A 52 2.19 2.12 11.24
CA VAL A 52 2.80 1.01 10.50
C VAL A 52 1.73 0.12 9.87
N ILE A 53 0.67 -0.21 10.61
CA ILE A 53 -0.45 -1.00 10.07
C ILE A 53 -1.16 -0.27 8.93
N ALA A 54 -1.45 1.02 9.09
CA ALA A 54 -2.10 1.82 8.06
C ALA A 54 -1.25 1.91 6.77
N LEU A 55 0.08 1.97 6.88
CA LEU A 55 0.97 1.90 5.71
C LEU A 55 0.80 0.56 4.98
N GLU A 56 0.84 -0.57 5.70
CA GLU A 56 0.61 -1.90 5.12
C GLU A 56 -0.77 -2.01 4.45
N ASP A 57 -1.81 -1.44 5.05
CA ASP A 57 -3.15 -1.39 4.46
C ASP A 57 -3.15 -0.63 3.12
N VAL A 58 -2.48 0.51 3.05
CA VAL A 58 -2.36 1.27 1.80
C VAL A 58 -1.63 0.47 0.73
N ARG A 59 -0.51 -0.20 1.07
CA ARG A 59 0.20 -1.07 0.14
C ARG A 59 -0.70 -2.20 -0.39
N ARG A 60 -1.45 -2.85 0.50
CA ARG A 60 -2.40 -3.91 0.12
C ARG A 60 -3.51 -3.41 -0.80
N GLU A 61 -4.11 -2.26 -0.50
CA GLU A 61 -5.16 -1.71 -1.37
C GLU A 61 -4.62 -1.29 -2.74
N LEU A 62 -3.39 -0.75 -2.83
CA LEU A 62 -2.75 -0.48 -4.12
C LEU A 62 -2.57 -1.74 -4.96
N VAL A 63 -2.06 -2.83 -4.37
CA VAL A 63 -1.91 -4.12 -5.06
C VAL A 63 -3.26 -4.67 -5.50
N LYS A 64 -4.28 -4.58 -4.64
CA LYS A 64 -5.63 -5.04 -4.94
C LYS A 64 -6.27 -4.24 -6.09
N PHE A 65 -6.10 -2.92 -6.13
CA PHE A 65 -6.57 -2.11 -7.25
C PHE A 65 -5.84 -2.43 -8.54
N ALA A 66 -4.52 -2.62 -8.48
CA ALA A 66 -3.71 -3.04 -9.62
C ALA A 66 -4.23 -4.36 -10.24
N GLN A 67 -4.52 -5.36 -9.40
CA GLN A 67 -5.09 -6.63 -9.82
C GLN A 67 -6.53 -6.50 -10.34
N ALA A 68 -7.36 -5.70 -9.66
CA ALA A 68 -8.75 -5.52 -10.05
C ALA A 68 -8.89 -4.86 -11.44
N GLY A 69 -8.05 -3.86 -11.74
CA GLY A 69 -8.03 -3.25 -13.08
C GLY A 69 -7.58 -4.21 -14.17
N LEU A 70 -6.53 -5.01 -13.91
CA LEU A 70 -6.08 -6.05 -14.86
C LEU A 70 -7.18 -7.08 -15.14
N ASN A 71 -7.86 -7.54 -14.09
CA ASN A 71 -8.94 -8.51 -14.24
C ASN A 71 -10.11 -7.94 -15.05
N GLU A 72 -10.45 -6.67 -14.86
CA GLU A 72 -11.52 -6.00 -15.61
C GLU A 72 -11.14 -5.77 -17.07
N GLU A 73 -9.88 -5.41 -17.37
CA GLU A 73 -9.36 -5.32 -18.75
C GLU A 73 -9.50 -6.68 -19.47
N LEU A 74 -8.98 -7.76 -18.86
CA LEU A 74 -9.06 -9.11 -19.41
C LEU A 74 -10.50 -9.61 -19.57
N ARG A 75 -11.42 -9.16 -18.71
CA ARG A 75 -12.84 -9.49 -18.81
C ARG A 75 -13.46 -8.82 -20.04
N ARG A 76 -13.18 -7.53 -20.28
CA ARG A 76 -13.69 -6.80 -21.45
C ARG A 76 -13.14 -7.34 -22.75
N GLU A 77 -11.85 -7.67 -22.81
CA GLU A 77 -11.24 -8.29 -23.99
C GLU A 77 -11.93 -9.60 -24.40
N LYS A 78 -12.39 -10.40 -23.42
CA LYS A 78 -13.15 -11.63 -23.66
C LYS A 78 -14.62 -11.41 -24.03
N ASP A 79 -15.22 -10.32 -23.56
CA ASP A 79 -16.61 -9.97 -23.89
C ASP A 79 -16.71 -9.37 -25.31
N ASP A 80 -15.62 -8.83 -25.84
CA ASP A 80 -15.50 -8.25 -27.19
C ASP A 80 -15.15 -9.29 -28.29
N GLU A 81 -14.85 -10.54 -27.91
CA GLU A 81 -14.62 -11.72 -28.80
C GLU A 81 -15.89 -12.55 -29.04
#